data_AF-A0A7W0FXM8-F1
#
_entry.id   AF-A0A7W0FXM8-F1
#
_cell.length_a   1.000
_cell.length_b   1.000
_cell.length_c   1.000
_cell.angle_alpha   90.00
_cell.angle_beta   90.00
_cell.angle_gamma   90.00
#
_symmetry.space_group_name_H-M   'P 1'
#
loop_
_entity.id
_entity.type
_entity.pdbx_description
1 polymer ?
#
loop_
_entity_poly.entity_id
_entity_poly.type
_entity_poly.pdbx_seq_one_letter_code
_entity_poly.pdbx_strand_id
1 'polypeptide(L)'
;MKAVRYMLMGLLFCCAVGTEISAAPVTDYDFQQERMLLSSNAVFVISSLDSQDHITAYTYYGARIWNAPYHAKILSWQLAGNYIFVFSKDRKGNSTYLTCMDKDSGAQIWQRP
;
A
#
# COMPACT_ATOMS: atom_id res chain seq x y z
N MET A 1 -60.46 -8.42 25.92
CA MET A 1 -59.00 -8.46 26.23
C MET A 1 -58.28 -9.70 25.66
N LYS A 2 -58.53 -10.09 24.41
CA LYS A 2 -57.81 -11.22 23.77
C LYS A 2 -57.17 -10.85 22.44
N ALA A 3 -57.78 -9.94 21.66
CA ALA A 3 -57.24 -9.47 20.39
C ALA A 3 -55.94 -8.64 20.50
N VAL A 4 -55.81 -7.81 21.54
CA VAL A 4 -54.61 -6.95 21.74
C VAL A 4 -53.35 -7.78 22.07
N ARG A 5 -53.51 -8.95 22.71
CA ARG A 5 -52.37 -9.81 23.07
C ARG A 5 -51.75 -10.52 21.87
N TYR A 6 -52.54 -10.88 20.86
CA TYR A 6 -52.03 -11.54 19.65
C TYR A 6 -51.34 -10.56 18.69
N MET A 7 -51.74 -9.29 18.69
CA MET A 7 -51.12 -8.26 17.85
C MET A 7 -49.73 -7.85 18.38
N LEU A 8 -49.55 -7.85 19.72
CA LEU A 8 -48.26 -7.53 20.33
C LEU A 8 -47.22 -8.65 20.15
N MET A 9 -47.66 -9.91 20.09
CA MET A 9 -46.77 -11.06 19.92
C MET A 9 -46.26 -11.22 18.49
N GLY A 10 -47.01 -10.76 17.49
CA GLY A 10 -46.58 -10.73 16.09
C GLY A 10 -45.52 -9.67 15.78
N LEU A 11 -45.52 -8.56 16.53
CA LEU A 11 -44.54 -7.48 16.32
C LEU A 11 -43.15 -7.80 16.88
N LEU A 12 -43.06 -8.70 17.86
CA LEU A 12 -41.81 -9.07 18.53
C LEU A 12 -40.99 -10.12 17.75
N PHE A 13 -41.57 -10.78 16.74
CA PHE A 13 -40.89 -11.84 16.00
C PHE A 13 -40.18 -11.35 14.72
N CYS A 14 -40.44 -10.13 14.27
CA CYS A 14 -39.81 -9.57 13.06
C CYS A 14 -38.43 -8.93 13.30
N CYS A 15 -38.00 -8.76 14.54
CA CYS A 15 -36.76 -8.03 14.86
C CYS A 15 -35.54 -8.92 15.11
N ALA A 16 -35.67 -10.26 15.06
CA ALA A 16 -34.64 -11.17 15.58
C ALA A 16 -33.78 -11.88 14.52
N VAL A 17 -33.84 -11.47 13.25
CA VAL A 17 -32.95 -12.03 12.21
C VAL A 17 -32.28 -10.92 11.42
N GLY A 18 -31.59 -10.03 12.14
CA GLY A 18 -30.49 -9.28 11.56
C GLY A 18 -29.29 -10.21 11.47
N THR A 19 -29.06 -10.85 10.32
CA THR A 19 -27.72 -11.35 10.01
C THR A 19 -26.83 -10.11 9.91
N GLU A 20 -26.11 -9.79 10.97
CA GLU A 20 -24.98 -8.88 10.88
C GLU A 20 -23.93 -9.59 10.02
N ILE A 21 -24.01 -9.34 8.71
CA ILE A 21 -22.86 -9.50 7.83
C ILE A 21 -21.87 -8.46 8.35
N SER A 22 -21.04 -8.87 9.31
CA SER A 22 -19.88 -8.12 9.73
C SER A 22 -19.01 -8.01 8.49
N ALA A 23 -19.07 -6.86 7.83
CA ALA A 23 -18.07 -6.50 6.84
C ALA A 23 -16.73 -6.61 7.57
N ALA A 24 -15.84 -7.47 7.06
CA ALA A 24 -14.49 -7.57 7.59
C ALA A 24 -13.94 -6.15 7.74
N PRO A 25 -13.27 -5.81 8.85
CA PRO A 25 -12.75 -4.48 9.06
C PRO A 25 -11.91 -4.12 7.84
N VAL A 26 -12.39 -3.16 7.06
CA VAL A 26 -11.57 -2.48 6.08
C VAL A 26 -10.56 -1.75 6.93
N THR A 27 -9.39 -2.36 7.07
CA THR A 27 -8.22 -1.64 7.56
C THR A 27 -7.98 -0.59 6.49
N ASP A 28 -8.50 0.61 6.72
CA ASP A 28 -8.09 1.78 5.95
C ASP A 28 -6.56 1.75 6.02
N TYR A 29 -5.94 1.42 4.89
CA TYR A 29 -4.50 1.50 4.79
C TYR A 29 -4.18 2.95 5.10
N ASP A 30 -3.51 3.21 6.23
CA ASP A 30 -3.00 4.54 6.54
C ASP A 30 -2.38 5.10 5.27
N PHE A 31 -2.85 6.26 4.82
CA PHE A 31 -2.40 6.82 3.57
C PHE A 31 -0.93 7.23 3.71
N GLN A 32 -0.03 6.36 3.23
CA GLN A 32 1.41 6.52 3.35
C GLN A 32 1.89 7.51 2.27
N GLN A 33 1.69 8.81 2.48
CA GLN A 33 2.10 9.89 1.57
C GLN A 33 3.59 9.78 1.19
N GLU A 34 4.41 9.25 2.10
CA GLU A 34 5.83 9.01 1.89
C GLU A 34 6.11 8.05 0.73
N ARG A 35 5.13 7.30 0.20
CA ARG A 35 5.30 6.36 -0.91
C ARG A 35 5.28 7.00 -2.30
N MET A 36 5.16 8.32 -2.38
CA MET A 36 5.25 9.08 -3.63
C MET A 36 6.26 10.21 -3.50
N LEU A 37 7.15 10.32 -4.48
CA LEU A 37 8.09 11.43 -4.59
C LEU A 37 7.98 12.08 -5.97
N LEU A 38 8.20 13.39 -6.01
CA LEU A 38 8.22 14.17 -7.25
C LEU A 38 9.64 14.63 -7.55
N SER A 39 9.99 14.66 -8.83
CA SER A 39 11.20 15.33 -9.34
C SER A 39 10.82 16.51 -10.22
N SER A 40 11.70 16.97 -11.12
CA SER A 40 11.33 18.01 -12.09
C SER A 40 10.44 17.49 -13.21
N ASN A 41 10.55 16.20 -13.58
CA ASN A 41 9.93 15.64 -14.79
C ASN A 41 9.20 14.30 -14.58
N ALA A 42 9.24 13.74 -13.38
CA ALA A 42 8.67 12.44 -13.09
C ALA A 42 8.05 12.34 -11.69
N VAL A 43 7.03 11.49 -11.60
CA VAL A 43 6.43 10.99 -10.37
C VAL A 43 6.99 9.60 -10.11
N PHE A 44 7.50 9.36 -8.91
CA PHE A 44 7.92 8.06 -8.46
C PHE A 44 6.93 7.53 -7.43
N VAL A 45 6.59 6.25 -7.51
CA VAL A 45 5.64 5.61 -6.61
C VAL A 45 6.20 4.27 -6.14
N ILE A 46 6.07 4.00 -4.83
CA ILE A 46 6.28 2.67 -4.27
C ILE A 46 4.96 1.91 -4.19
N SER A 47 4.86 0.80 -4.92
CA SER A 47 3.78 -0.18 -4.75
C SER A 47 4.29 -1.37 -3.94
N SER A 48 3.56 -1.79 -2.91
CA SER A 48 3.90 -2.98 -2.12
C SER A 48 2.94 -4.10 -2.47
N LEU A 49 3.49 -5.21 -2.92
CA LEU A 49 2.77 -6.47 -3.10
C LEU A 49 3.23 -7.47 -2.02
N ASP A 50 2.51 -8.58 -1.90
CA ASP A 50 2.77 -9.60 -0.87
C ASP A 50 4.18 -10.19 -0.95
N SER A 51 4.70 -10.36 -2.16
CA SER A 51 6.00 -11.01 -2.42
C SER A 51 7.15 -10.04 -2.73
N GLN A 52 6.86 -8.83 -3.19
CA GLN A 52 7.87 -7.84 -3.56
C GLN A 52 7.29 -6.42 -3.56
N ASP A 53 8.16 -5.44 -3.35
CA ASP A 53 7.83 -4.04 -3.57
C ASP A 53 8.27 -3.65 -4.99
N HIS A 54 7.76 -2.53 -5.46
CA HIS A 54 8.10 -1.95 -6.75
C HIS A 54 8.35 -0.47 -6.56
N ILE A 55 9.35 0.05 -7.25
CA ILE A 55 9.49 1.48 -7.49
C ILE A 55 9.16 1.69 -8.96
N THR A 56 8.20 2.57 -9.26
CA THR A 56 7.80 2.87 -10.63
C THR A 56 7.89 4.35 -10.88
N ALA A 57 8.45 4.74 -12.01
CA ALA A 57 8.48 6.12 -12.47
C ALA A 57 7.43 6.35 -13.55
N TYR A 58 6.77 7.49 -13.48
CA TYR A 58 5.78 7.97 -14.43
C TYR A 58 6.09 9.41 -14.84
N THR A 59 5.70 9.78 -16.05
CA THR A 59 5.57 11.18 -16.45
C THR A 59 4.40 11.84 -15.70
N TYR A 60 4.30 13.17 -15.73
CA TYR A 60 3.14 13.88 -15.19
C TYR A 60 1.81 13.61 -15.91
N TYR A 61 1.86 13.03 -17.10
CA TYR A 61 0.68 12.59 -17.83
C TYR A 61 0.28 11.14 -17.51
N GLY A 62 0.98 10.48 -16.58
CA GLY A 62 0.70 9.10 -16.17
C GLY A 62 1.30 8.03 -17.08
N ALA A 63 2.08 8.40 -18.10
CA ALA A 63 2.82 7.41 -18.90
C ALA A 63 3.98 6.82 -18.10
N ARG A 64 4.06 5.48 -18.02
CA ARG A 64 5.13 4.77 -17.30
C ARG A 64 6.47 4.94 -18.02
N ILE A 65 7.49 5.35 -17.28
CA ILE A 65 8.88 5.48 -17.76
C ILE A 65 9.61 4.15 -17.53
N TRP A 66 9.66 3.69 -16.28
CA TRP A 66 10.28 2.41 -15.89
C TRP A 66 9.61 1.82 -14.66
N ASN A 67 9.83 0.52 -14.43
CA ASN A 67 9.36 -0.23 -13.26
C ASN A 67 10.48 -1.14 -12.76
N ALA A 68 10.92 -0.92 -11.53
CA ALA A 68 11.97 -1.69 -10.87
C ALA A 68 11.33 -2.59 -9.79
N PRO A 69 11.32 -3.92 -9.98
CA PRO A 69 10.93 -4.84 -8.92
C PRO A 69 12.00 -4.84 -7.83
N TYR A 70 11.55 -4.91 -6.57
CA TYR A 70 12.40 -4.85 -5.40
C TYR A 70 11.95 -5.93 -4.41
N HIS A 71 12.67 -7.05 -4.35
CA HIS A 71 12.25 -8.21 -3.55
C HIS A 71 12.18 -7.91 -2.04
N ALA A 72 13.08 -7.07 -1.55
CA ALA A 72 13.08 -6.64 -0.16
C ALA A 72 11.86 -5.74 0.15
N LYS A 73 11.53 -5.58 1.43
CA LYS A 73 10.50 -4.64 1.87
C LYS A 73 11.14 -3.25 2.00
N ILE A 74 10.63 -2.28 1.25
CA ILE A 74 11.08 -0.90 1.34
C ILE A 74 10.51 -0.29 2.62
N LEU A 75 11.40 0.30 3.41
CA LEU A 75 11.08 0.95 4.67
C LEU A 75 11.06 2.46 4.52
N SER A 76 12.00 3.00 3.74
CA SER A 76 12.10 4.41 3.43
C SER A 76 12.89 4.60 2.14
N TRP A 77 12.78 5.79 1.56
CA TRP A 77 13.47 6.15 0.34
C TRP A 77 13.55 7.67 0.20
N GLN A 78 14.52 8.15 -0.58
CA GLN A 78 14.76 9.56 -0.82
C GLN A 78 15.30 9.79 -2.24
N LEU A 79 14.95 10.94 -2.81
CA LEU A 79 15.54 11.46 -4.04
C LEU A 79 16.68 12.42 -3.70
N ALA A 80 17.82 12.26 -4.34
CA ALA A 80 18.94 13.19 -4.23
C ALA A 80 19.65 13.31 -5.58
N GLY A 81 19.41 14.43 -6.26
CA GLY A 81 19.94 14.66 -7.62
C GLY A 81 19.42 13.61 -8.60
N ASN A 82 20.33 12.88 -9.24
CA ASN A 82 20.00 11.81 -10.20
C ASN A 82 19.84 10.43 -9.55
N TYR A 83 19.79 10.37 -8.23
CA TYR A 83 19.80 9.11 -7.49
C TYR A 83 18.57 8.94 -6.61
N ILE A 84 18.12 7.69 -6.50
CA ILE A 84 17.13 7.25 -5.53
C ILE A 84 17.85 6.37 -4.51
N PHE A 85 17.78 6.76 -3.25
CA PHE A 85 18.27 5.97 -2.14
C PHE A 85 17.12 5.22 -1.50
N VAL A 86 17.28 3.92 -1.29
CA VAL A 86 16.23 3.03 -0.76
C VAL A 86 16.79 2.31 0.45
N PHE A 87 16.16 2.52 1.60
CA PHE A 87 16.40 1.74 2.80
C PHE A 87 15.37 0.63 2.88
N SER A 88 15.84 -0.60 2.98
CA SER A 88 14.99 -1.78 2.93
C SER A 88 15.45 -2.85 3.90
N LYS A 89 14.58 -3.84 4.10
CA LYS A 89 14.92 -5.08 4.82
C LYS A 89 14.51 -6.28 4.00
N ASP A 90 15.23 -7.39 4.15
CA ASP A 90 14.71 -8.65 3.63
C ASP A 90 13.34 -8.96 4.25
N ARG A 91 12.51 -9.74 3.53
CA ARG A 91 11.14 -10.03 3.99
C ARG A 91 11.06 -10.93 5.22
N LYS A 92 12.14 -11.61 5.57
CA LYS A 92 12.27 -12.41 6.80
C LYS A 92 12.72 -11.55 8.00
N GLY A 93 13.18 -10.32 7.76
CA GLY A 93 13.69 -9.38 8.76
C GLY A 93 15.12 -9.66 9.24
N ASN A 94 15.93 -10.44 8.52
CA ASN A 94 17.28 -10.83 8.98
C ASN A 94 18.38 -9.82 8.62
N SER A 95 18.16 -8.99 7.62
CA SER A 95 19.15 -8.06 7.08
C SER A 95 18.47 -6.81 6.55
N THR A 96 19.18 -5.68 6.68
CA THR A 96 18.83 -4.42 6.05
C THR A 96 19.71 -4.18 4.83
N TYR A 97 19.28 -3.29 3.96
CA TYR A 97 20.08 -2.84 2.84
C TYR A 97 19.86 -1.35 2.60
N LEU A 98 20.94 -0.65 2.25
CA LEU A 98 20.89 0.65 1.60
C LEU A 98 21.24 0.46 0.12
N THR A 99 20.31 0.82 -0.75
CA THR A 99 20.47 0.71 -2.20
C THR A 99 20.49 2.09 -2.84
N CYS A 100 21.39 2.29 -3.79
CA CYS A 100 21.37 3.44 -4.68
C CYS A 100 20.95 3.01 -6.08
N MET A 101 20.00 3.75 -6.64
CA MET A 101 19.46 3.53 -7.97
C MET A 101 19.59 4.80 -8.80
N ASP A 102 19.80 4.62 -10.11
CA ASP A 102 19.71 5.70 -11.08
C ASP A 102 18.24 6.11 -11.27
N LYS A 103 17.92 7.42 -11.15
CA LYS A 103 16.52 7.89 -11.20
C LYS A 103 15.89 7.77 -12.59
N ASP A 104 16.69 7.83 -13.65
CA ASP A 104 16.18 7.95 -15.02
C ASP A 104 15.93 6.57 -15.64
N SER A 105 16.66 5.55 -15.19
CA SER A 105 16.53 4.16 -15.66
C SER A 105 15.92 3.20 -14.63
N GLY A 106 15.96 3.55 -13.34
CA GLY A 106 15.62 2.63 -12.25
C GLY A 106 16.67 1.53 -12.03
N ALA A 107 17.84 1.61 -12.66
CA ALA A 107 18.90 0.62 -12.51
C ALA A 107 19.57 0.72 -11.14
N GLN A 108 19.81 -0.43 -10.50
CA GLN A 108 20.62 -0.49 -9.29
C GLN A 108 22.09 -0.16 -9.62
N ILE A 109 22.65 0.84 -8.96
CA ILE A 109 24.06 1.21 -9.07
C ILE A 109 24.89 0.42 -8.06
N TRP A 110 24.45 0.41 -6.80
CA TRP A 110 25.09 -0.36 -5.73
C TRP A 110 24.11 -0.68 -4.60
N GLN A 111 24.48 -1.68 -3.80
CA GLN A 111 23.80 -2.04 -2.56
C GLN A 111 24.82 -2.31 -1.46
N ARG A 112 24.54 -1.87 -0.24
CA ARG A 112 25.28 -2.19 0.98
C ARG A 112 24.34 -2.79 2.02
N PRO A 113 24.78 -3.77 2.81
CA PRO A 113 24.02 -4.26 3.96
C PRO A 113 23.90 -3.18 5.06
#